data_AF-A0AA35TLL6-F1
#
_entry.id   AF-A0AA35TLL6-F1
#
_cell.length_a   1.000
_cell.length_b   1.000
_cell.length_c   1.000
_cell.angle_alpha   90.00
_cell.angle_beta   90.00
_cell.angle_gamma   90.00
#
_symmetry.space_group_name_H-M   'P 1'
#
loop_
_entity.id
_entity.type
_entity.pdbx_description
1 polymer ?
#
loop_
_entity_poly.entity_id
_entity_poly.type
_entity_poly.pdbx_seq_one_letter_code
_entity_poly.pdbx_strand_id
1 'polypeptide(L)'
;MQTHLHHTPRVFYCVVAELKAEAARIETNAELDCQTRAREAEIQFLKEQNELETSRARELGNIEVEKFSKTVDCIGQSTISTIAKAGPQAKMQLLQGLGIQNTLITDGKTPLNVYQASQGTLLSPPLAH
;
A
#
# COMPACT_ATOMS: atom_id res chain seq x y z
N MET A 1 -38.35 -18.54 -74.49
CA MET A 1 -37.04 -17.88 -74.34
C MET A 1 -36.97 -17.26 -72.96
N GLN A 2 -36.06 -17.79 -72.14
CA GLN A 2 -35.40 -17.19 -70.98
C GLN A 2 -36.05 -15.97 -70.30
N THR A 3 -36.73 -16.22 -69.18
CA THR A 3 -36.81 -15.26 -68.07
C THR A 3 -35.88 -15.77 -66.96
N HIS A 4 -34.57 -15.62 -67.17
CA HIS A 4 -33.58 -15.97 -66.14
C HIS A 4 -33.54 -14.89 -65.06
N LEU A 5 -33.77 -15.36 -63.83
CA LEU A 5 -33.57 -14.69 -62.55
C LEU A 5 -32.36 -13.74 -62.55
N HIS A 6 -32.60 -12.44 -62.40
CA HIS A 6 -31.55 -11.43 -62.16
C HIS A 6 -31.88 -10.53 -60.97
N HIS A 7 -32.30 -11.11 -59.83
CA HIS A 7 -32.58 -10.30 -58.62
C HIS A 7 -31.67 -10.52 -57.40
N THR A 8 -30.80 -11.53 -57.33
CA THR A 8 -30.27 -11.95 -56.01
C THR A 8 -28.77 -11.78 -55.67
N PRO A 9 -27.96 -10.88 -56.28
CA PRO A 9 -26.61 -10.63 -55.76
C PRO A 9 -26.57 -9.64 -54.57
N ARG A 10 -27.46 -8.63 -54.56
CA ARG A 10 -27.40 -7.54 -53.55
C ARG A 10 -27.95 -7.94 -52.18
N VAL A 11 -29.03 -8.73 -52.17
CA VAL A 11 -29.63 -9.28 -50.93
C VAL A 11 -28.68 -10.29 -50.27
N PHE A 12 -28.02 -11.14 -51.07
CA PHE A 12 -27.03 -12.10 -50.57
C PHE A 12 -25.83 -11.41 -49.93
N TYR A 13 -25.33 -10.32 -50.52
CA TYR A 13 -24.22 -9.56 -49.96
C TYR A 13 -24.58 -8.86 -48.63
N CYS A 14 -25.81 -8.35 -48.51
CA CYS A 14 -26.31 -7.73 -47.27
C CYS A 14 -26.34 -8.74 -46.11
N VAL A 15 -26.92 -9.93 -46.35
CA VAL A 15 -26.99 -11.00 -45.35
C VAL A 15 -25.60 -11.48 -44.93
N VAL A 16 -24.66 -11.61 -45.88
CA VAL A 16 -23.27 -11.96 -45.55
C VAL A 16 -22.58 -10.86 -44.72
N ALA A 17 -22.85 -9.59 -45.00
CA ALA A 17 -22.30 -8.48 -44.21
C ALA A 17 -22.89 -8.45 -42.78
N GLU A 18 -24.19 -8.70 -42.63
CA GLU A 18 -24.86 -8.80 -41.33
C GLU A 18 -24.31 -9.95 -40.48
N LEU A 19 -24.17 -11.14 -41.07
CA LEU A 19 -23.61 -12.30 -40.36
C LEU A 19 -22.15 -12.08 -39.93
N LYS A 20 -21.35 -11.39 -40.76
CA LYS A 20 -19.97 -11.03 -40.40
C LYS A 20 -19.93 -10.01 -39.28
N ALA A 21 -20.79 -9.00 -39.32
CA ALA A 21 -20.89 -8.01 -38.25
C ALA A 21 -21.32 -8.66 -36.93
N GLU A 22 -22.26 -9.60 -37.00
CA GLU A 22 -22.74 -10.33 -35.82
C GLU A 22 -21.68 -11.29 -35.26
N ALA A 23 -20.96 -12.02 -36.11
CA ALA A 23 -19.85 -12.87 -35.68
C ALA A 23 -18.75 -12.05 -34.99
N ALA A 24 -18.35 -10.91 -35.59
CA ALA A 24 -17.38 -10.01 -35.00
C ALA A 24 -17.86 -9.46 -33.65
N ARG A 25 -19.14 -9.08 -33.54
CA ARG A 25 -19.74 -8.62 -32.28
C ARG A 25 -19.65 -9.69 -31.19
N ILE A 26 -19.99 -10.94 -31.52
CA ILE A 26 -19.93 -12.07 -30.57
C ILE A 26 -18.48 -12.30 -30.11
N GLU A 27 -17.53 -12.31 -31.03
CA GLU A 27 -16.11 -12.49 -30.72
C GLU A 27 -15.60 -11.38 -29.80
N THR A 28 -15.87 -10.11 -30.12
CA THR A 28 -15.45 -8.98 -29.29
C THR A 28 -16.10 -9.00 -27.90
N ASN A 29 -17.36 -9.41 -27.80
CA ASN A 29 -18.04 -9.50 -26.51
C ASN A 29 -17.48 -10.65 -25.66
N ALA A 30 -17.17 -11.79 -26.28
CA ALA A 30 -16.56 -12.91 -25.58
C ALA A 30 -15.14 -12.56 -25.07
N GLU A 31 -14.35 -11.84 -25.87
CA GLU A 31 -13.05 -11.32 -25.44
C GLU A 31 -13.19 -10.32 -24.29
N LEU A 32 -14.14 -9.39 -24.39
CA LEU A 32 -14.40 -8.40 -23.33
C LEU A 32 -14.83 -9.06 -22.02
N ASP A 33 -15.71 -10.06 -22.08
CA ASP A 33 -16.16 -10.83 -20.92
C ASP A 33 -15.00 -11.60 -20.27
N CYS A 34 -14.15 -12.22 -21.09
CA CYS A 34 -12.97 -12.94 -20.62
C CYS A 34 -12.00 -11.98 -19.90
N GLN A 35 -11.71 -10.83 -20.52
CA GLN A 35 -10.84 -9.81 -19.93
C GLN A 35 -11.42 -9.24 -18.64
N THR A 36 -12.73 -8.93 -18.63
CA THR A 36 -13.42 -8.41 -17.44
C THR A 36 -13.30 -9.39 -16.27
N ARG A 37 -13.61 -10.67 -16.50
CA ARG A 37 -13.53 -11.70 -15.45
C ARG A 37 -12.11 -11.89 -14.94
N ALA A 38 -11.11 -11.88 -15.82
CA ALA A 38 -9.71 -11.98 -15.44
C ALA A 38 -9.30 -10.80 -14.54
N ARG A 39 -9.72 -9.58 -14.90
CA ARG A 39 -9.44 -8.37 -14.10
C ARG A 39 -10.17 -8.37 -12.77
N GLU A 40 -11.43 -8.80 -12.73
CA GLU A 40 -12.19 -8.93 -11.49
C GLU A 40 -11.52 -9.90 -10.52
N ALA A 41 -11.08 -11.06 -11.02
CA ALA A 41 -10.34 -12.04 -10.22
C ALA A 41 -9.01 -11.48 -9.70
N GLU A 42 -8.26 -10.75 -10.53
CA GLU A 42 -7.01 -10.09 -10.15
C GLU A 42 -7.23 -9.03 -9.07
N ILE A 43 -8.24 -8.17 -9.25
CA ILE A 43 -8.61 -7.13 -8.28
C ILE A 43 -9.01 -7.77 -6.95
N GLN A 44 -9.80 -8.84 -6.99
CA GLN A 44 -10.24 -9.53 -5.78
C GLN A 44 -9.05 -10.14 -5.02
N PHE A 45 -8.16 -10.82 -5.74
CA PHE A 45 -6.94 -11.36 -5.15
C PHE A 45 -6.06 -10.27 -4.51
N LEU A 46 -5.85 -9.15 -5.19
CA LEU A 46 -5.06 -8.03 -4.67
C LEU A 46 -5.71 -7.40 -3.43
N LYS A 47 -7.05 -7.28 -3.40
CA LYS A 47 -7.76 -6.80 -2.22
C LYS A 47 -7.55 -7.72 -1.02
N GLU A 48 -7.74 -9.02 -1.21
CA GLU A 48 -7.54 -10.01 -0.14
C GLU A 48 -6.09 -10.02 0.36
N GLN A 49 -5.12 -9.89 -0.55
CA GLN A 49 -3.70 -9.76 -0.19
C GLN A 49 -3.46 -8.50 0.66
N ASN A 50 -3.96 -7.34 0.23
CA ASN A 50 -3.80 -6.08 0.96
C ASN A 50 -4.46 -6.12 2.34
N GLU A 51 -5.64 -6.74 2.45
CA GLU A 51 -6.34 -6.94 3.72
C GLU A 51 -5.53 -7.83 4.66
N LEU A 52 -4.97 -8.94 4.14
CA LEU A 52 -4.11 -9.83 4.90
C LEU A 52 -2.84 -9.13 5.39
N GLU A 53 -2.18 -8.35 4.52
CA GLU A 53 -0.99 -7.57 4.88
C GLU A 53 -1.31 -6.52 5.95
N THR A 54 -2.45 -5.84 5.81
CA THR A 54 -2.90 -4.84 6.79
C THR A 54 -3.21 -5.49 8.14
N SER A 55 -3.89 -6.64 8.15
CA SER A 55 -4.16 -7.38 9.39
C SER A 55 -2.87 -7.83 10.05
N ARG A 56 -1.95 -8.43 9.27
CA ARG A 56 -0.64 -8.87 9.75
C ARG A 56 0.15 -7.70 10.35
N ALA A 57 0.20 -6.55 9.67
CA ALA A 57 0.90 -5.38 10.16
C ALA A 57 0.27 -4.85 11.46
N ARG A 58 -1.06 -4.85 11.56
CA ARG A 58 -1.77 -4.46 12.78
C ARG A 58 -1.49 -5.42 13.94
N GLU A 59 -1.55 -6.72 13.71
CA GLU A 59 -1.27 -7.73 14.73
C GLU A 59 0.18 -7.66 15.23
N LEU A 60 1.14 -7.55 14.31
CA LEU A 60 2.55 -7.34 14.65
C LEU A 60 2.75 -6.04 15.45
N GLY A 61 2.08 -4.96 15.05
CA GLY A 61 2.09 -3.70 15.78
C GLY A 61 1.54 -3.84 17.20
N ASN A 62 0.42 -4.54 17.37
CA ASN A 62 -0.17 -4.81 18.68
C ASN A 62 0.77 -5.64 19.57
N ILE A 63 1.39 -6.68 19.01
CA ILE A 63 2.36 -7.51 19.73
C ILE A 63 3.56 -6.67 20.19
N GLU A 64 4.10 -5.80 19.32
CA GLU A 64 5.25 -4.97 19.69
C GLU A 64 4.87 -3.93 20.74
N VAL A 65 3.68 -3.33 20.66
CA VAL A 65 3.16 -2.42 21.69
C VAL A 65 2.99 -3.14 23.03
N GLU A 66 2.42 -4.34 23.03
CA GLU A 66 2.23 -5.12 24.25
C GLU A 66 3.57 -5.54 24.88
N LYS A 67 4.51 -6.01 24.05
CA LYS A 67 5.87 -6.33 24.48
C LYS A 67 6.59 -5.12 25.04
N PHE A 68 6.46 -3.96 24.39
CA PHE A 68 7.05 -2.72 24.86
C PHE A 68 6.45 -2.28 26.20
N SER A 69 5.11 -2.30 26.34
CA SER A 69 4.43 -2.00 27.60
C SER A 69 4.93 -2.89 28.73
N LYS A 70 4.92 -4.21 28.53
CA LYS A 70 5.42 -5.17 29.53
C LYS A 70 6.88 -4.92 29.90
N THR A 71 7.72 -4.56 28.93
CA THR A 71 9.14 -4.24 29.18
C THR A 71 9.28 -2.98 30.03
N VAL A 72 8.53 -1.92 29.69
CA VAL A 72 8.49 -0.66 30.45
C VAL A 72 7.95 -0.86 31.87
N ASP A 73 6.88 -1.65 32.01
CA ASP A 73 6.24 -1.98 33.28
C ASP A 73 7.20 -2.78 34.19
N CYS A 74 7.94 -3.76 33.63
CA CYS A 74 8.95 -4.53 34.35
C CYS A 74 10.13 -3.68 34.84
N ILE A 75 10.57 -2.66 34.09
CA ILE A 75 11.62 -1.74 34.52
C ILE A 75 11.09 -0.81 35.63
N GLY A 76 9.84 -0.38 35.49
CA GLY A 76 9.15 0.48 36.45
C GLY A 76 9.47 1.97 36.28
N GLN A 77 8.48 2.81 36.56
CA GLN A 77 8.55 4.26 36.34
C GLN A 77 9.67 4.95 37.15
N SER A 78 9.93 4.49 38.38
CA SER A 78 10.97 5.03 39.25
C SER A 78 12.37 4.78 38.70
N THR A 79 12.62 3.58 38.17
CA THR A 79 13.89 3.19 37.54
C THR A 79 14.13 3.98 36.25
N ILE A 80 13.10 4.09 35.40
CA ILE A 80 13.17 4.89 34.17
C ILE A 80 13.46 6.36 34.48
N SER A 81 12.78 6.94 35.47
CA SER A 81 13.03 8.32 35.93
C SER A 81 14.46 8.50 36.46
N THR A 82 14.98 7.52 37.19
CA THR A 82 16.35 7.57 37.73
C THR A 82 17.38 7.50 36.60
N ILE A 83 17.18 6.62 35.61
CA ILE A 83 18.05 6.50 34.44
C ILE A 83 17.93 7.75 33.53
N ALA A 84 16.75 8.33 33.41
CA ALA A 84 16.53 9.57 32.66
C ALA A 84 17.16 10.81 33.33
N LYS A 85 17.32 10.78 34.65
CA LYS A 85 18.08 11.79 35.40
C LYS A 85 19.58 11.50 35.43
N ALA A 86 19.96 10.25 35.17
CA ALA A 86 21.36 9.86 35.03
C ALA A 86 21.99 10.45 33.76
N GLY A 87 23.32 10.42 33.71
CA GLY A 87 24.10 11.03 32.64
C GLY A 87 23.81 10.46 31.24
N PRO A 88 24.36 11.08 30.18
CA PRO A 88 24.05 10.77 28.78
C PRO A 88 24.24 9.29 28.40
N GLN A 89 25.22 8.61 28.99
CA GLN A 89 25.50 7.20 28.70
C GLN A 89 24.39 6.25 29.18
N ALA A 90 23.81 6.51 30.36
CA ALA A 90 22.77 5.66 30.93
C ALA A 90 21.47 5.75 30.11
N LYS A 91 21.16 6.94 29.56
CA LYS A 91 20.02 7.14 28.65
C LYS A 91 20.16 6.34 27.35
N MET A 92 21.34 6.31 26.75
CA MET A 92 21.58 5.55 25.53
C MET A 92 21.43 4.04 25.76
N GLN A 93 21.96 3.52 26.88
CA GLN A 93 21.82 2.10 27.23
C GLN A 93 20.36 1.71 27.46
N LEU A 94 19.54 2.59 28.05
CA LEU A 94 18.10 2.38 28.20
C LEU A 94 17.39 2.30 26.84
N LEU A 95 17.66 3.24 25.93
CA LEU A 95 17.06 3.24 24.58
C LEU A 95 17.46 2.00 23.78
N GLN A 96 18.73 1.59 23.88
CA GLN A 96 19.22 0.36 23.27
C GLN A 96 18.54 -0.88 23.85
N GLY A 97 18.36 -0.94 25.17
CA GLY A 97 17.65 -2.04 25.85
C GLY A 97 16.15 -2.09 25.53
N LEU A 98 15.54 -0.94 25.23
CA LEU A 98 14.15 -0.83 24.77
C LEU A 98 13.99 -1.11 23.27
N GLY A 99 15.07 -1.42 22.55
CA GLY A 99 15.05 -1.66 21.10
C GLY A 99 14.72 -0.41 20.28
N ILE A 100 14.74 0.78 20.89
CA ILE A 100 14.51 2.05 20.22
C ILE A 100 15.79 2.38 19.46
N GLN A 101 15.74 2.20 18.14
CA GLN A 101 16.85 2.60 17.27
C GLN A 101 16.95 4.13 17.33
N ASN A 102 18.05 4.63 17.87
CA ASN A 102 18.38 6.04 17.82
C ASN A 102 18.81 6.33 16.37
N THR A 103 17.86 6.60 15.48
CA THR A 103 18.17 6.95 14.09
C THR A 103 18.95 8.25 14.12
N LEU A 104 20.26 8.14 13.88
CA LEU A 104 21.12 9.25 13.54
C LEU A 104 20.62 9.77 12.19
N ILE A 105 19.71 10.74 12.18
CA ILE A 105 19.27 11.38 10.93
C ILE A 105 20.42 12.28 10.49
N THR A 106 21.32 11.72 9.68
CA THR A 106 22.46 12.44 9.11
C THR A 106 22.09 13.04 7.77
N ASP A 107 21.79 14.33 7.74
CA ASP A 107 22.07 15.15 6.55
C ASP A 107 23.53 15.61 6.65
N GLY A 108 24.45 14.76 6.17
CA GLY A 108 25.82 15.02 5.70
C GLY A 108 26.84 15.89 6.47
N LYS A 109 26.45 16.75 7.41
CA LYS A 109 27.31 17.81 7.97
C LYS A 109 27.10 18.06 9.47
N THR A 110 26.06 17.51 10.08
CA THR A 110 25.83 17.68 11.53
C THR A 110 25.13 16.46 12.10
N PRO A 111 25.69 15.77 13.11
CA PRO A 111 25.01 14.67 13.76
C PRO A 111 23.85 15.22 14.60
N LEU A 112 22.64 15.20 14.05
CA LEU A 112 21.44 15.56 14.79
C LEU A 112 20.98 14.34 15.59
N ASN A 113 21.21 14.36 16.90
CA ASN A 113 20.60 13.38 17.80
C ASN A 113 19.12 13.77 17.95
N VAL A 114 18.19 12.91 17.52
CA VAL A 114 16.74 13.15 17.57
C VAL A 114 16.25 13.43 19.02
N TYR A 115 17.06 13.07 20.01
CA TYR A 115 16.89 13.46 21.42
C TYR A 115 16.95 14.98 21.69
N GLN A 116 17.70 15.75 20.90
CA GLN A 116 17.82 17.21 21.08
C GLN A 116 16.76 17.99 20.29
N ALA A 117 16.26 17.44 19.17
CA ALA A 117 15.26 18.10 18.32
C ALA A 117 13.87 18.22 19.01
N SER A 118 13.58 17.41 20.03
CA SER A 118 12.32 17.47 20.78
C SER A 118 12.28 18.51 21.90
N GLN A 119 13.40 19.18 22.23
CA GLN A 119 13.44 20.26 23.23
C GLN A 119 13.58 21.67 22.63
N GLY A 120 13.51 21.83 21.31
CA GLY A 120 13.62 23.17 20.71
C GLY A 120 13.06 23.23 19.29
N THR A 121 11.83 23.72 19.21
CA THR A 121 11.28 24.43 18.04
C THR A 121 11.24 23.65 16.72
N LEU A 122 10.16 22.90 16.50
CA LEU A 122 9.69 22.58 15.16
C LEU A 122 8.17 22.68 15.17
N LEU A 123 7.66 23.87 14.85
CA LEU A 123 6.36 24.15 14.21
C LEU A 123 6.19 25.68 14.13
N SER A 124 7.00 26.33 13.29
CA SER A 124 6.61 27.61 12.69
C SER A 124 6.59 27.39 11.17
N PRO A 125 5.44 27.49 10.51
CA PRO A 125 5.37 27.34 9.05
C PRO A 125 6.16 28.46 8.36
N PRO A 126 6.75 28.20 7.18
CA PRO A 126 7.55 29.19 6.47
C PRO A 126 6.68 30.38 6.05
N LEU A 127 7.07 31.58 6.49
CA LEU A 127 6.58 32.83 5.91
C LEU A 127 7.07 32.88 4.46
N ALA A 128 6.14 32.77 3.51
CA ALA A 128 6.40 33.10 2.12
C ALA A 128 6.61 34.61 2.00
N HIS A 129 7.80 35.00 1.53
CA HIS A 129 8.05 36.30 0.91
C HIS A 129 8.27 36.09 -0.58
#